data_AF-A0AAP5I3Q6-F1
#
_entry.id   AF-A0AAP5I3Q6-F1
#
_cell.length_a   1.000
_cell.length_b   1.000
_cell.length_c   1.000
_cell.angle_alpha   90.00
_cell.angle_beta   90.00
_cell.angle_gamma   90.00
#
_symmetry.space_group_name_H-M   'P 1'
#
loop_
_entity.id
_entity.type
_entity.pdbx_description
1 polymer ?
#
loop_
_entity_poly.entity_id
_entity_poly.type
_entity_poly.pdbx_seq_one_letter_code
_entity_poly.pdbx_strand_id
1 'polypeptide(L)'
;MVTTAKSTKYANFFKRFVAILIDGIVLIIFDFVAFGRPNETVNSQAAVVYNILIIICNWLYFAIMESSRLQSTLGKSLLGITVTNTHGNRISFGQATARYFAKVLWFLIFIVGVLIAVIGQSTGGEGSPYLIVGGLLIIISFLTLIVGYIMALFTPEKQALHDIIARCLVIDEKGPSATIPSKPLIVVAVLAVLLGRGILPQIIPQRISENSPLGISTEISSPSPTTSPESTSSPAPGVGVGSIPPQVLSRLQGLTLNNIQITNIATPRTYKICGAPLQLLAPNNNEQLNLDWKLDWTHGGSAYVARLKMQGSSGKMRTLYPNGQGGLNTVDETMQLYTSARGLVLLGFNPIDVDTQQSSQTYSPDNLIIRQELDSSTTIINCDDNRNSSSVIFTPFGNTQ
;
A
#
# COMPACT_ATOMS: atom_id res chain seq x y z
N MET A 1 45.48 -53.68 -10.98
CA MET A 1 45.15 -52.65 -9.96
C MET A 1 43.64 -52.59 -9.86
N VAL A 2 43.06 -53.10 -8.78
CA VAL A 2 41.64 -52.87 -8.48
C VAL A 2 41.54 -51.46 -7.92
N THR A 3 41.03 -50.52 -8.71
CA THR A 3 40.64 -49.20 -8.21
C THR A 3 39.55 -49.42 -7.17
N THR A 4 39.89 -49.26 -5.89
CA THR A 4 38.93 -49.25 -4.80
C THR A 4 37.88 -48.17 -5.09
N ALA A 5 36.66 -48.59 -5.41
CA ALA A 5 35.54 -47.67 -5.60
C ALA A 5 35.32 -46.93 -4.29
N LYS A 6 35.62 -45.62 -4.27
CA LYS A 6 35.38 -44.75 -3.13
C LYS A 6 33.87 -44.75 -2.88
N SER A 7 33.44 -45.24 -1.71
CA SER A 7 32.03 -45.20 -1.30
C SER A 7 31.61 -43.75 -1.10
N THR A 8 30.93 -43.18 -2.10
CA THR A 8 30.48 -41.79 -2.06
C THR A 8 29.33 -41.66 -1.07
N LYS A 9 29.58 -41.03 0.07
CA LYS A 9 28.52 -40.81 1.08
C LYS A 9 27.71 -39.57 0.71
N TYR A 10 26.40 -39.72 0.52
CA TYR A 10 25.52 -38.59 0.23
C TYR A 10 25.20 -37.76 1.47
N ALA A 11 25.13 -36.43 1.29
CA ALA A 11 24.81 -35.50 2.35
C ALA A 11 23.35 -35.66 2.83
N ASN A 12 23.19 -35.79 4.14
CA ASN A 12 21.87 -35.90 4.77
C ASN A 12 21.07 -34.60 4.66
N PHE A 13 19.75 -34.73 4.70
CA PHE A 13 18.80 -33.62 4.69
C PHE A 13 19.15 -32.51 5.70
N PHE A 14 19.47 -32.88 6.95
CA PHE A 14 19.75 -31.90 8.01
C PHE A 14 20.96 -31.01 7.71
N LYS A 15 22.05 -31.56 7.15
CA LYS A 15 23.21 -30.75 6.73
C LYS A 15 22.83 -29.77 5.61
N ARG A 16 21.99 -30.20 4.66
CA ARG A 16 21.49 -29.32 3.60
C ARG A 16 20.60 -28.21 4.16
N PHE A 17 19.76 -28.52 5.13
CA PHE A 17 18.88 -27.56 5.81
C PHE A 17 19.68 -26.48 6.56
N VAL A 18 20.62 -26.90 7.42
CA VAL A 18 21.48 -25.96 8.16
C VAL A 18 22.35 -25.13 7.21
N ALA A 19 22.84 -25.70 6.11
CA ALA A 19 23.59 -24.95 5.10
C ALA A 19 22.77 -23.78 4.54
N ILE A 20 21.48 -24.01 4.24
CA ILE A 20 20.58 -22.98 3.72
C ILE A 20 20.36 -21.86 4.74
N LEU A 21 20.25 -22.18 6.03
CA LEU A 21 20.13 -21.16 7.08
C LEU A 21 21.38 -20.27 7.17
N ILE A 22 22.57 -20.90 7.12
CA ILE A 22 23.83 -20.16 7.15
C ILE A 22 23.98 -19.29 5.91
N ASP A 23 23.72 -19.86 4.72
CA ASP A 23 23.74 -19.10 3.47
C ASP A 23 22.73 -17.94 3.51
N GLY A 24 21.55 -18.14 4.13
CA GLY A 24 20.57 -17.08 4.33
C GLY A 24 21.09 -15.91 5.16
N ILE A 25 21.79 -16.19 6.27
CA ILE A 25 22.41 -15.14 7.10
C ILE A 25 23.48 -14.37 6.32
N VAL A 26 24.32 -15.08 5.56
CA VAL A 26 25.35 -14.46 4.70
C VAL A 26 24.70 -13.51 3.70
N LEU A 27 23.65 -13.94 3.02
CA LEU A 27 22.94 -13.14 2.02
C LEU A 27 22.21 -11.96 2.65
N ILE A 28 21.59 -12.11 3.83
CA ILE A 28 20.95 -10.98 4.53
C ILE A 28 21.98 -9.90 4.89
N ILE A 29 23.15 -10.28 5.41
CA ILE A 29 24.22 -9.33 5.74
C ILE A 29 24.72 -8.65 4.47
N PHE A 30 24.95 -9.43 3.41
CA PHE A 30 25.38 -8.91 2.12
C PHE A 30 24.37 -7.91 1.55
N ASP A 31 23.09 -8.27 1.49
CA ASP A 31 22.02 -7.43 0.95
C ASP A 31 21.87 -6.14 1.75
N PHE A 32 21.95 -6.21 3.08
CA PHE A 32 21.92 -5.02 3.94
C PHE A 32 23.12 -4.10 3.70
N VAL A 33 24.32 -4.64 3.52
CA VAL A 33 25.51 -3.85 3.21
C VAL A 33 25.42 -3.24 1.81
N ALA A 34 25.04 -4.04 0.81
CA ALA A 34 25.00 -3.65 -0.58
C ALA A 34 23.88 -2.62 -0.87
N PHE A 35 22.69 -2.85 -0.31
CA PHE A 35 21.49 -2.10 -0.68
C PHE A 35 20.88 -1.28 0.46
N GLY A 36 21.27 -1.52 1.71
CA GLY A 36 20.76 -0.80 2.88
C GLY A 36 19.38 -1.29 3.34
N ARG A 37 18.73 -0.50 4.20
CA ARG A 37 17.34 -0.73 4.57
C ARG A 37 16.45 -0.09 3.49
N PRO A 38 15.43 -0.81 2.95
CA PRO A 38 14.48 -0.18 2.06
C PRO A 38 13.77 0.95 2.80
N ASN A 39 13.89 2.18 2.30
CA ASN A 39 13.19 3.33 2.86
C ASN A 39 11.70 3.20 2.60
N GLU A 40 10.84 3.44 3.59
CA GLU A 40 9.38 3.32 3.42
C GLU A 40 8.79 4.33 2.40
N THR A 41 9.61 5.27 1.93
CA THR A 41 9.28 6.30 0.95
C THR A 41 9.71 5.98 -0.49
N VAL A 42 10.28 4.80 -0.78
CA VAL A 42 10.62 4.45 -2.17
C VAL A 42 9.37 4.28 -3.04
N ASN A 43 9.35 4.98 -4.18
CA ASN A 43 8.36 4.77 -5.25
C ASN A 43 8.27 3.29 -5.63
N SER A 44 7.08 2.80 -5.98
CA SER A 44 6.81 1.40 -6.33
C SER A 44 7.74 0.86 -7.43
N GLN A 45 8.14 1.70 -8.40
CA GLN A 45 9.07 1.31 -9.46
C GLN A 45 10.49 1.03 -8.95
N ALA A 46 10.98 1.83 -8.01
CA ALA A 46 12.30 1.64 -7.43
C ALA A 46 12.36 0.39 -6.54
N ALA A 47 11.29 0.11 -5.81
CA ALA A 47 11.15 -1.13 -5.06
C ALA A 47 11.24 -2.35 -5.97
N VAL A 48 10.65 -2.31 -7.17
CA VAL A 48 10.76 -3.42 -8.15
C VAL A 48 12.21 -3.61 -8.60
N VAL A 49 12.91 -2.53 -8.99
CA VAL A 49 14.32 -2.60 -9.42
C VAL A 49 15.21 -3.15 -8.30
N TYR A 50 15.01 -2.67 -7.07
CA TYR A 50 15.71 -3.16 -5.87
C TYR A 50 15.56 -4.68 -5.70
N ASN A 51 14.33 -5.19 -5.77
CA ASN A 51 14.06 -6.63 -5.63
C ASN A 51 14.70 -7.45 -6.76
N ILE A 52 14.68 -6.95 -8.00
CA ILE A 52 15.34 -7.62 -9.13
C ILE A 52 16.86 -7.72 -8.90
N LEU A 53 17.50 -6.65 -8.44
CA LEU A 53 18.94 -6.64 -8.17
C LEU A 53 19.33 -7.64 -7.06
N ILE A 54 18.53 -7.75 -6.00
CA ILE A 54 18.73 -8.76 -4.95
C ILE A 54 18.63 -10.18 -5.52
N ILE A 55 17.61 -10.45 -6.34
CA ILE A 55 17.44 -11.77 -6.97
C ILE A 55 18.66 -12.13 -7.83
N ILE A 56 19.20 -11.18 -8.59
CA ILE A 56 20.40 -11.37 -9.41
C ILE A 56 21.63 -11.65 -8.54
N CYS A 57 21.85 -10.88 -7.47
CA CYS A 57 22.99 -11.06 -6.58
C CYS A 57 22.95 -12.43 -5.88
N ASN A 58 21.78 -12.81 -5.37
CA ASN A 58 21.56 -14.11 -4.74
C ASN A 58 21.80 -15.26 -5.72
N TRP A 59 21.31 -15.16 -6.95
CA TRP A 59 21.60 -16.13 -8.00
C TRP A 59 23.12 -16.26 -8.27
N LEU A 60 23.81 -15.13 -8.45
CA LEU A 60 25.24 -15.11 -8.71
C LEU A 60 26.05 -15.71 -7.56
N TYR A 61 25.68 -15.44 -6.31
CA TYR A 61 26.31 -16.07 -5.13
C TYR A 61 26.30 -17.60 -5.23
N PHE A 62 25.13 -18.20 -5.45
CA PHE A 62 25.01 -19.66 -5.56
C PHE A 62 25.73 -20.18 -6.82
N ALA A 63 25.50 -19.55 -7.97
CA ALA A 63 26.00 -20.04 -9.25
C ALA A 63 27.53 -19.96 -9.33
N ILE A 64 28.14 -18.84 -8.91
CA ILE A 64 29.59 -18.66 -8.91
C ILE A 64 30.26 -19.64 -7.95
N MET A 65 29.75 -19.78 -6.72
CA MET A 65 30.41 -20.60 -5.71
C MET A 65 30.27 -22.10 -5.98
N GLU A 66 29.06 -22.59 -6.26
CA GLU A 66 28.85 -24.03 -6.51
C GLU A 66 29.54 -24.48 -7.80
N SER A 67 29.60 -23.60 -8.80
CA SER A 67 30.35 -23.88 -10.02
C SER A 67 31.83 -23.59 -9.90
N SER A 68 32.38 -23.11 -8.76
CA SER A 68 33.82 -22.86 -8.59
C SER A 68 34.60 -24.11 -8.14
N ARG A 69 35.91 -23.97 -7.92
CA ARG A 69 36.74 -25.04 -7.33
C ARG A 69 36.32 -25.41 -5.90
N LEU A 70 35.59 -24.53 -5.22
CA LEU A 70 35.03 -24.78 -3.89
C LEU A 70 33.89 -25.81 -3.93
N GLN A 71 33.16 -25.90 -5.05
CA GLN A 71 32.03 -26.81 -5.26
C GLN A 71 30.96 -26.74 -4.18
N SER A 72 30.89 -25.66 -3.43
CA SER A 72 29.99 -25.49 -2.30
C SER A 72 29.77 -24.02 -2.06
N THR A 73 28.64 -23.72 -1.43
CA THR A 73 28.43 -22.41 -0.84
C THR A 73 29.12 -22.30 0.51
N LEU A 74 29.16 -21.10 1.12
CA LEU A 74 29.78 -20.93 2.42
C LEU A 74 29.11 -21.80 3.48
N GLY A 75 27.77 -21.83 3.53
CA GLY A 75 27.03 -22.69 4.45
C GLY A 75 27.30 -24.17 4.24
N LYS A 76 27.37 -24.62 2.97
CA LYS A 76 27.70 -26.01 2.62
C LYS A 76 29.14 -26.38 2.97
N SER A 77 30.08 -25.48 2.70
CA SER A 77 31.50 -25.66 2.98
C SER A 77 31.76 -25.80 4.47
N LEU A 78 31.08 -24.98 5.31
CA LEU A 78 31.14 -25.06 6.77
C LEU A 78 30.65 -26.40 7.32
N LEU A 79 29.65 -27.02 6.67
CA LEU A 79 29.12 -28.33 7.04
C LEU A 79 29.84 -29.50 6.37
N GLY A 80 30.89 -29.22 5.59
CA GLY A 80 31.71 -30.21 4.92
C GLY A 80 31.02 -30.95 3.79
N ILE A 81 30.02 -30.33 3.14
CA ILE A 81 29.28 -30.92 2.02
C ILE A 81 29.57 -30.19 0.72
N THR A 82 29.61 -30.92 -0.39
CA THR A 82 29.90 -30.36 -1.72
C THR A 82 28.97 -30.86 -2.80
N VAL A 83 28.92 -30.10 -3.89
CA VAL A 83 28.03 -30.27 -5.02
C VAL A 83 28.85 -30.76 -6.21
N THR A 84 28.43 -31.89 -6.76
CA THR A 84 29.04 -32.50 -7.94
C THR A 84 27.98 -32.76 -9.00
N ASN A 85 28.39 -33.07 -10.23
CA ASN A 85 27.51 -33.69 -11.19
C ASN A 85 27.34 -35.19 -10.84
N THR A 86 26.53 -35.90 -11.63
CA THR A 86 26.29 -37.34 -11.48
C THR A 86 27.55 -38.21 -11.62
N HIS A 87 28.63 -37.68 -12.19
CA HIS A 87 29.92 -38.36 -12.35
C HIS A 87 30.94 -37.98 -11.26
N GLY A 88 30.52 -37.21 -10.24
CA GLY A 88 31.41 -36.73 -9.16
C GLY A 88 32.30 -35.54 -9.54
N ASN A 89 32.17 -35.00 -10.75
CA ASN A 89 32.96 -33.86 -11.21
C ASN A 89 32.33 -32.53 -10.79
N ARG A 90 33.11 -31.44 -10.86
CA ARG A 90 32.66 -30.06 -10.68
C ARG A 90 31.53 -29.71 -11.65
N ILE A 91 30.48 -29.08 -11.13
CA ILE A 91 29.35 -28.64 -11.93
C ILE A 91 29.71 -27.39 -12.75
N SER A 92 29.07 -27.23 -13.91
CA SER A 92 29.21 -26.01 -14.71
C SER A 92 28.36 -24.87 -14.14
N PHE A 93 28.67 -23.63 -14.53
CA PHE A 93 27.87 -22.46 -14.17
C PHE A 93 26.41 -22.57 -14.65
N GLY A 94 26.20 -23.17 -15.83
CA GLY A 94 24.86 -23.44 -16.36
C GLY A 94 24.08 -24.46 -15.52
N GLN A 95 24.73 -25.52 -15.06
CA GLN A 95 24.12 -26.48 -14.13
C GLN A 95 23.76 -25.82 -12.79
N ALA A 96 24.66 -25.02 -12.24
CA ALA A 96 24.41 -24.28 -10.99
C ALA A 96 23.24 -23.28 -11.15
N THR A 97 23.15 -22.62 -12.30
CA THR A 97 22.05 -21.71 -12.65
C THR A 97 20.72 -22.44 -12.77
N ALA A 98 20.68 -23.56 -13.51
CA ALA A 98 19.49 -24.40 -13.62
C ALA A 98 19.04 -24.89 -12.24
N ARG A 99 19.99 -25.29 -11.38
CA ARG A 99 19.71 -25.70 -10.00
C ARG A 99 19.12 -24.58 -9.15
N TYR A 100 19.59 -23.33 -9.32
CA TYR A 100 19.05 -22.17 -8.61
C TYR A 100 17.61 -21.87 -9.03
N PHE A 101 17.36 -21.70 -10.33
CA PHE A 101 16.03 -21.36 -10.85
C PHE A 101 15.02 -22.50 -10.75
N ALA A 102 15.45 -23.76 -10.72
CA ALA A 102 14.58 -24.90 -10.41
C ALA A 102 13.93 -24.82 -9.02
N LYS A 103 14.54 -24.07 -8.08
CA LYS A 103 13.92 -23.76 -6.77
C LYS A 103 12.83 -22.69 -6.90
N VAL A 104 12.98 -21.77 -7.85
CA VAL A 104 12.07 -20.63 -8.11
C VAL A 104 10.84 -21.05 -8.93
N LEU A 105 10.91 -22.17 -9.66
CA LEU A 105 9.80 -22.65 -10.51
C LEU A 105 8.46 -22.74 -9.76
N TRP A 106 8.48 -23.15 -8.49
CA TRP A 106 7.29 -23.25 -7.65
C TRP A 106 6.78 -21.88 -7.18
N PHE A 107 7.68 -20.91 -7.03
CA PHE A 107 7.33 -19.53 -6.72
C PHE A 107 6.57 -18.86 -7.88
N LEU A 108 6.81 -19.28 -9.13
CA LEU A 108 6.02 -18.79 -10.27
C LEU A 108 4.55 -19.22 -10.17
N ILE A 109 4.30 -20.47 -9.77
CA ILE A 109 2.93 -20.98 -9.53
C ILE A 109 2.26 -20.18 -8.41
N PHE A 110 3.02 -19.89 -7.35
CA PHE A 110 2.54 -19.03 -6.26
C PHE A 110 2.14 -17.63 -6.75
N ILE A 111 3.01 -16.95 -7.53
CA ILE A 111 2.72 -15.62 -8.09
C ILE A 111 1.46 -15.65 -8.96
N VAL A 112 1.30 -16.66 -9.82
CA VAL A 112 0.11 -16.81 -10.66
C VAL A 112 -1.15 -17.02 -9.80
N GLY A 113 -1.07 -17.83 -8.75
CA GLY A 113 -2.16 -18.03 -7.78
C GLY A 113 -2.57 -16.72 -7.09
N VAL A 114 -1.59 -15.93 -6.64
CA VAL A 114 -1.83 -14.60 -6.05
C VAL A 114 -2.46 -13.66 -7.07
N LEU A 115 -1.97 -13.62 -8.31
CA LEU A 115 -2.51 -12.76 -9.36
C LEU A 115 -3.98 -13.07 -9.65
N ILE A 116 -4.34 -14.37 -9.76
CA ILE A 116 -5.73 -14.81 -9.96
C ILE A 116 -6.60 -14.42 -8.76
N ALA A 117 -6.09 -14.57 -7.53
CA ALA A 117 -6.82 -14.19 -6.33
C ALA A 117 -7.07 -12.66 -6.27
N VAL A 118 -6.06 -11.85 -6.62
CA VAL A 118 -6.17 -10.38 -6.65
C VAL A 118 -7.14 -9.92 -7.74
N ILE A 119 -7.05 -10.49 -8.95
CA ILE A 119 -8.03 -10.19 -10.02
C ILE A 119 -9.43 -10.58 -9.56
N GLY A 120 -9.57 -11.72 -8.89
CA GLY A 120 -10.83 -12.21 -8.33
C GLY A 120 -11.49 -11.26 -7.32
N GLN A 121 -10.73 -10.45 -6.59
CA GLN A 121 -11.28 -9.42 -5.69
C GLN A 121 -11.90 -8.24 -6.46
N SER A 122 -11.39 -7.94 -7.66
CA SER A 122 -11.90 -6.85 -8.50
C SER A 122 -13.11 -7.26 -9.35
N THR A 123 -13.27 -8.56 -9.65
CA THR A 123 -14.28 -9.07 -10.59
C THR A 123 -15.40 -9.89 -9.95
N GLY A 124 -15.30 -10.29 -8.68
CA GLY A 124 -16.35 -11.07 -8.02
C GLY A 124 -16.45 -10.83 -6.51
N GLY A 125 -17.67 -11.02 -5.97
CA GLY A 125 -17.91 -11.00 -4.52
C GLY A 125 -17.28 -12.19 -3.78
N GLU A 126 -17.52 -12.31 -2.47
CA GLU A 126 -16.89 -13.29 -1.56
C GLU A 126 -16.99 -14.77 -2.00
N GLY A 127 -17.85 -15.12 -2.97
CA GLY A 127 -17.99 -16.47 -3.54
C GLY A 127 -17.37 -16.66 -4.93
N SER A 128 -16.50 -15.76 -5.41
CA SER A 128 -15.96 -15.86 -6.77
C SER A 128 -15.06 -17.10 -6.94
N PRO A 129 -15.19 -17.86 -8.05
CA PRO A 129 -14.38 -19.06 -8.28
C PRO A 129 -12.88 -18.74 -8.36
N TYR A 130 -12.52 -17.49 -8.69
CA TYR A 130 -11.13 -17.03 -8.75
C TYR A 130 -10.42 -17.05 -7.39
N LEU A 131 -11.12 -16.75 -6.29
CA LEU A 131 -10.54 -16.83 -4.94
C LEU A 131 -10.23 -18.28 -4.56
N ILE A 132 -11.13 -19.21 -4.88
CA ILE A 132 -10.94 -20.64 -4.62
C ILE A 132 -9.78 -21.18 -5.46
N VAL A 133 -9.77 -20.89 -6.77
CA VAL A 133 -8.71 -21.33 -7.68
C VAL A 133 -7.35 -20.75 -7.28
N GLY A 134 -7.29 -19.45 -6.97
CA GLY A 134 -6.07 -18.80 -6.50
C GLY A 134 -5.54 -19.40 -5.20
N GLY A 135 -6.43 -19.64 -4.23
CA GLY A 135 -6.10 -20.31 -2.97
C GLY A 135 -5.57 -21.74 -3.17
N LEU A 136 -6.21 -22.54 -4.04
CA LEU A 136 -5.74 -23.89 -4.37
C LEU A 136 -4.35 -23.88 -5.01
N LEU A 137 -4.09 -22.97 -5.96
CA LEU A 137 -2.77 -22.83 -6.59
C LEU A 137 -1.69 -22.45 -5.58
N ILE A 138 -2.01 -21.57 -4.63
CA ILE A 138 -1.10 -21.22 -3.53
C ILE A 138 -0.79 -22.45 -2.69
N ILE A 139 -1.80 -23.22 -2.27
CA ILE A 139 -1.61 -24.45 -1.48
C ILE A 139 -0.75 -25.46 -2.24
N ILE A 140 -1.05 -25.70 -3.52
CA ILE A 140 -0.28 -26.60 -4.38
C ILE A 140 1.18 -26.14 -4.50
N SER A 141 1.42 -24.83 -4.62
CA SER A 141 2.79 -24.28 -4.70
C SER A 141 3.63 -24.53 -3.43
N PHE A 142 3.03 -24.39 -2.25
CA PHE A 142 3.71 -24.72 -0.99
C PHE A 142 3.93 -26.22 -0.84
N LEU A 143 2.93 -27.03 -1.20
CA LEU A 143 3.03 -28.49 -1.13
C LEU A 143 4.15 -29.01 -2.04
N THR A 144 4.23 -28.50 -3.26
CA THR A 144 5.27 -28.88 -4.22
C THR A 144 6.67 -28.44 -3.79
N LEU A 145 6.81 -27.27 -3.16
CA LEU A 145 8.08 -26.84 -2.56
C LEU A 145 8.51 -27.78 -1.42
N ILE A 146 7.59 -28.11 -0.51
CA ILE A 146 7.85 -29.02 0.61
C ILE A 146 8.25 -30.40 0.09
N VAL A 147 7.46 -30.98 -0.82
CA VAL A 147 7.74 -32.28 -1.43
C VAL A 147 9.08 -32.27 -2.16
N GLY A 148 9.39 -31.21 -2.90
CA GLY A 148 10.64 -31.08 -3.64
C GLY A 148 11.89 -31.09 -2.75
N TYR A 149 11.79 -30.60 -1.52
CA TYR A 149 12.88 -30.64 -0.52
C TYR A 149 12.89 -31.95 0.29
N ILE A 150 11.72 -32.45 0.69
CA ILE A 150 11.57 -33.68 1.47
C ILE A 150 11.97 -34.93 0.67
N MET A 151 11.87 -34.90 -0.67
CA MET A 151 12.33 -35.98 -1.55
C MET A 151 13.78 -36.44 -1.28
N ALA A 152 14.64 -35.55 -0.77
CA ALA A 152 16.01 -35.88 -0.37
C ALA A 152 16.09 -36.87 0.81
N LEU A 153 15.01 -37.09 1.57
CA LEU A 153 14.94 -38.10 2.63
C LEU A 153 14.70 -39.51 2.09
N PHE A 154 14.02 -39.63 0.94
CA PHE A 154 13.53 -40.91 0.41
C PHE A 154 14.29 -41.40 -0.82
N THR A 155 15.03 -40.52 -1.50
CA THR A 155 15.80 -40.90 -2.69
C THR A 155 17.09 -41.64 -2.32
N PRO A 156 17.50 -42.67 -3.09
CA PRO A 156 18.74 -43.41 -2.84
C PRO A 156 19.98 -42.52 -2.79
N GLU A 157 20.01 -41.50 -3.67
CA GLU A 157 21.11 -40.52 -3.79
C GLU A 157 20.90 -39.27 -2.92
N LYS A 158 19.85 -39.25 -2.09
CA LYS A 158 19.43 -38.13 -1.23
C LYS A 158 19.32 -36.80 -1.98
N GLN A 159 18.80 -36.84 -3.21
CA GLN A 159 18.62 -35.70 -4.08
C GLN A 159 17.30 -34.99 -3.80
N ALA A 160 17.35 -33.66 -3.79
CA ALA A 160 16.15 -32.85 -3.87
C ALA A 160 15.72 -32.70 -5.34
N LEU A 161 14.49 -32.25 -5.58
CA LEU A 161 13.96 -32.11 -6.93
C LEU A 161 14.82 -31.21 -7.83
N HIS A 162 15.31 -30.10 -7.29
CA HIS A 162 16.21 -29.19 -8.01
C HIS A 162 17.59 -29.80 -8.33
N ASP A 163 18.03 -30.80 -7.55
CA ASP A 163 19.26 -31.55 -7.83
C ASP A 163 19.07 -32.48 -9.02
N ILE A 164 17.91 -33.15 -9.09
CA ILE A 164 17.54 -34.04 -10.20
C ILE A 164 17.45 -33.25 -11.52
N ILE A 165 16.73 -32.12 -11.49
CA ILE A 165 16.57 -31.22 -12.66
C ILE A 165 17.94 -30.75 -13.18
N ALA A 166 18.86 -30.41 -12.28
CA ALA A 166 20.19 -29.94 -12.64
C ALA A 166 21.23 -31.05 -12.86
N ARG A 167 20.84 -32.33 -12.72
CA ARG A 167 21.73 -33.49 -12.75
C ARG A 167 22.94 -33.34 -11.81
N CYS A 168 22.63 -32.98 -10.56
CA CYS A 168 23.59 -32.71 -9.50
C CYS A 168 23.44 -33.70 -8.34
N LEU A 169 24.52 -33.88 -7.59
CA LEU A 169 24.61 -34.64 -6.36
C LEU A 169 25.17 -33.76 -5.26
N VAL A 170 24.81 -34.04 -4.00
CA VAL A 170 25.51 -33.45 -2.85
C VAL A 170 26.10 -34.56 -2.02
N ILE A 171 27.42 -34.51 -1.91
CA ILE A 171 28.23 -35.50 -1.22
C ILE A 171 28.70 -34.94 0.11
N ASP A 172 28.81 -35.82 1.10
CA ASP A 172 29.29 -35.52 2.45
C ASP A 172 30.81 -35.59 2.49
N GLU A 173 31.44 -34.79 1.65
CA GLU A 173 32.89 -34.66 1.53
C GLU A 173 33.27 -33.20 1.28
N LYS A 174 34.39 -32.78 1.87
CA LYS A 174 34.99 -31.48 1.59
C LYS A 174 35.47 -31.43 0.15
N GLY A 175 35.29 -30.27 -0.48
CA GLY A 175 35.68 -30.05 -1.86
C GLY A 175 37.18 -30.15 -2.08
N PRO A 176 37.61 -30.29 -3.34
CA PRO A 176 39.02 -30.44 -3.68
C PRO A 176 39.86 -29.19 -3.34
N SER A 177 39.23 -28.03 -3.13
CA SER A 177 39.90 -26.80 -2.69
C SER A 177 39.07 -26.05 -1.66
N ALA A 178 39.72 -25.54 -0.61
CA ALA A 178 39.12 -24.61 0.35
C ALA A 178 39.16 -23.15 -0.12
N THR A 179 39.65 -22.88 -1.34
CA THR A 179 39.81 -21.51 -1.86
C THR A 179 38.48 -20.94 -2.34
N ILE A 180 38.01 -19.89 -1.68
CA ILE A 180 36.83 -19.11 -2.11
C ILE A 180 37.16 -18.36 -3.42
N PRO A 181 36.26 -18.34 -4.42
CA PRO A 181 36.44 -17.56 -5.65
C PRO A 181 36.26 -16.05 -5.39
N SER A 182 37.22 -15.45 -4.66
CA SER A 182 37.11 -14.06 -4.17
C SER A 182 36.99 -13.03 -5.28
N LYS A 183 37.73 -13.17 -6.39
CA LYS A 183 37.71 -12.21 -7.51
C LYS A 183 36.30 -11.94 -8.07
N PRO A 184 35.56 -12.94 -8.59
CA PRO A 184 34.21 -12.70 -9.11
C PRO A 184 33.23 -12.26 -8.02
N LEU A 185 33.36 -12.74 -6.78
CA LEU A 185 32.52 -12.31 -5.65
C LEU A 185 32.73 -10.84 -5.29
N ILE A 186 33.98 -10.36 -5.28
CA ILE A 186 34.31 -8.95 -5.04
C ILE A 186 33.73 -8.08 -6.15
N VAL A 187 33.83 -8.51 -7.42
CA VAL A 187 33.23 -7.77 -8.54
C VAL A 187 31.72 -7.65 -8.37
N VAL A 188 31.02 -8.74 -8.04
CA VAL A 188 29.57 -8.72 -7.78
C VAL A 188 29.24 -7.82 -6.59
N ALA A 189 30.01 -7.89 -5.50
CA ALA A 189 29.79 -7.07 -4.31
C ALA A 189 29.97 -5.58 -4.58
N VAL A 190 31.04 -5.19 -5.29
CA VAL A 190 31.30 -3.79 -5.66
C VAL A 190 30.19 -3.29 -6.59
N LEU A 191 29.79 -4.06 -7.60
CA LEU A 191 28.69 -3.68 -8.49
C LEU A 191 27.36 -3.55 -7.73
N ALA A 192 27.06 -4.47 -6.81
CA ALA A 192 25.85 -4.41 -6.00
C ALA A 192 25.83 -3.15 -5.12
N VAL A 193 26.95 -2.79 -4.49
CA VAL A 193 27.07 -1.54 -3.70
C VAL A 193 26.94 -0.31 -4.58
N LEU A 194 27.59 -0.27 -5.75
CA LEU A 194 27.51 0.86 -6.68
C LEU A 194 26.09 1.05 -7.22
N LEU A 195 25.39 -0.04 -7.56
CA LEU A 195 24.01 0.01 -8.02
C LEU A 195 23.04 0.37 -6.89
N GLY A 196 23.19 -0.29 -5.73
CA GLY A 196 22.36 -0.14 -4.55
C GLY A 196 22.46 1.22 -3.87
N ARG A 197 23.68 1.73 -3.67
CA ARG A 197 23.93 2.99 -2.95
C ARG A 197 24.30 4.16 -3.85
N GLY A 198 24.76 3.92 -5.07
CA GLY A 198 25.14 4.98 -6.01
C GLY A 198 23.99 5.38 -6.92
N ILE A 199 23.56 4.46 -7.79
CA ILE A 199 22.64 4.76 -8.90
C ILE A 199 21.18 4.82 -8.44
N LEU A 200 20.74 3.84 -7.63
CA LEU A 200 19.35 3.77 -7.17
C LEU A 200 18.89 5.05 -6.44
N PRO A 201 19.66 5.63 -5.50
CA PRO A 201 19.27 6.88 -4.83
C PRO A 201 19.29 8.12 -5.73
N GLN A 202 19.93 8.09 -6.90
CA GLN A 202 19.97 9.23 -7.83
C GLN A 202 18.83 9.20 -8.86
N ILE A 203 18.34 8.01 -9.21
CA ILE A 203 17.15 7.85 -10.06
C ILE A 203 15.87 8.11 -9.26
N ILE A 204 15.93 7.93 -7.94
CA ILE A 204 14.83 8.20 -7.00
C ILE A 204 15.09 9.59 -6.43
N PRO A 205 14.35 10.64 -6.81
CA PRO A 205 14.47 11.90 -6.11
C PRO A 205 14.12 11.65 -4.65
N GLN A 206 15.13 11.64 -3.77
CA GLN A 206 14.89 11.97 -2.38
C GLN A 206 14.32 13.37 -2.46
N ARG A 207 13.04 13.55 -2.12
CA ARG A 207 12.55 14.90 -1.83
C ARG A 207 13.37 15.37 -0.62
N ILE A 208 14.50 15.99 -0.91
CA ILE A 208 15.19 16.84 0.04
C ILE A 208 14.13 17.87 0.42
N SER A 209 13.82 17.93 1.71
CA SER A 209 13.04 19.00 2.30
C SER A 209 13.82 20.31 2.13
N GLU A 210 13.83 20.87 0.92
CA GLU A 210 14.27 22.23 0.70
C GLU A 210 13.17 23.15 1.24
N ASN A 211 13.30 23.47 2.52
CA ASN A 211 12.73 24.68 3.09
C ASN A 211 13.39 25.87 2.37
N SER A 212 12.73 26.40 1.34
CA SER A 212 13.00 27.74 0.83
C SER A 212 11.68 28.35 0.36
N PRO A 213 11.27 29.51 0.94
CA PRO A 213 9.96 30.07 0.70
C PRO A 213 9.96 30.81 -0.63
N LEU A 214 9.42 30.20 -1.68
CA LEU A 214 8.92 30.97 -2.82
C LEU A 214 7.49 31.39 -2.52
N GLY A 215 7.35 32.66 -2.13
CA GLY A 215 6.06 33.32 -2.04
C GLY A 215 5.38 33.36 -3.40
N ILE A 216 4.22 32.72 -3.49
CA ILE A 216 3.23 32.99 -4.51
C ILE A 216 1.90 33.09 -3.77
N SER A 217 1.49 34.33 -3.54
CA SER A 217 0.16 34.71 -3.09
C SER A 217 -0.82 34.49 -4.24
N THR A 218 -1.63 33.42 -4.15
CA THR A 218 -2.75 33.24 -5.08
C THR A 218 -4.00 33.84 -4.43
N GLU A 219 -4.21 35.14 -4.67
CA GLU A 219 -5.54 35.74 -4.56
C GLU A 219 -6.44 35.11 -5.63
N ILE A 220 -7.47 34.40 -5.21
CA ILE A 220 -8.52 33.92 -6.11
C ILE A 220 -9.46 35.10 -6.38
N SER A 221 -9.24 35.75 -7.52
CA SER A 221 -10.14 36.75 -8.08
C SER A 221 -11.44 36.10 -8.57
N SER A 222 -12.57 36.60 -8.06
CA SER A 222 -13.94 36.35 -8.51
C SER A 222 -14.16 36.72 -9.99
N PRO A 223 -14.92 35.95 -10.78
CA PRO A 223 -15.31 36.39 -12.12
C PRO A 223 -16.54 37.32 -12.08
N SER A 224 -16.44 38.44 -12.80
CA SER A 224 -17.54 39.36 -13.11
C SER A 224 -18.51 38.79 -14.16
N PRO A 225 -19.77 39.25 -14.22
CA PRO A 225 -20.79 38.67 -15.09
C PRO A 225 -20.76 39.29 -16.50
N THR A 226 -20.81 38.44 -17.53
CA THR A 226 -21.03 38.85 -18.92
C THR A 226 -22.52 38.77 -19.25
N THR A 227 -23.04 39.87 -19.77
CA THR A 227 -24.42 40.13 -20.20
C THR A 227 -24.80 39.50 -21.55
N SER A 228 -26.12 39.31 -21.72
CA SER A 228 -26.96 39.31 -22.95
C SER A 228 -27.56 37.95 -23.42
N PRO A 229 -28.67 37.94 -24.20
CA PRO A 229 -30.04 38.17 -23.72
C PRO A 229 -31.07 37.09 -24.15
N GLU A 230 -32.24 37.14 -23.51
CA GLU A 230 -33.59 36.70 -23.96
C GLU A 230 -33.80 35.29 -24.54
N SER A 231 -34.65 34.50 -23.85
CA SER A 231 -35.94 34.11 -24.45
C SER A 231 -36.95 33.70 -23.38
N THR A 232 -38.18 34.11 -23.65
CA THR A 232 -39.40 34.12 -22.85
C THR A 232 -39.98 32.75 -22.52
N SER A 233 -40.35 32.53 -21.25
CA SER A 233 -41.72 32.12 -20.86
C SER A 233 -41.87 32.13 -19.34
N SER A 234 -42.81 32.94 -18.85
CA SER A 234 -43.33 32.88 -17.47
C SER A 234 -44.52 31.92 -17.46
N PRO A 235 -44.80 31.20 -16.35
CA PRO A 235 -45.64 31.84 -15.34
C PRO A 235 -45.29 31.57 -13.85
N ALA A 236 -45.44 32.66 -13.07
CA ALA A 236 -45.94 32.74 -11.67
C ALA A 236 -45.01 32.35 -10.49
N PRO A 237 -45.23 32.94 -9.29
CA PRO A 237 -44.31 33.85 -8.62
C PRO A 237 -43.27 33.14 -7.73
N GLY A 238 -42.07 33.71 -7.73
CA GLY A 238 -40.87 33.15 -7.14
C GLY A 238 -40.91 32.92 -5.64
N VAL A 239 -40.51 31.71 -5.25
CA VAL A 239 -39.80 31.47 -4.00
C VAL A 239 -38.32 31.58 -4.34
N GLY A 240 -37.67 32.66 -3.91
CA GLY A 240 -36.24 32.85 -4.08
C GLY A 240 -35.47 31.73 -3.38
N VAL A 241 -34.97 30.77 -4.15
CA VAL A 241 -33.97 29.80 -3.72
C VAL A 241 -32.66 30.57 -3.54
N GLY A 242 -32.43 31.10 -2.34
CA GLY A 242 -31.22 31.86 -2.05
C GLY A 242 -31.22 32.50 -0.66
N SER A 243 -32.38 32.92 -0.15
CA SER A 243 -32.45 33.49 1.20
C SER A 243 -32.64 32.40 2.26
N ILE A 244 -31.69 32.31 3.20
CA ILE A 244 -31.84 31.48 4.39
C ILE A 244 -33.01 32.06 5.20
N PRO A 245 -34.05 31.26 5.55
CA PRO A 245 -35.12 31.76 6.39
C PRO A 245 -34.55 32.40 7.67
N PRO A 246 -35.01 33.59 8.12
CA PRO A 246 -34.41 34.30 9.25
C PRO A 246 -34.30 33.45 10.53
N GLN A 247 -35.28 32.55 10.74
CA GLN A 247 -35.28 31.60 11.86
C GLN A 247 -34.12 30.59 11.76
N VAL A 248 -33.80 30.09 10.57
CA VAL A 248 -32.68 29.19 10.30
C VAL A 248 -31.35 29.92 10.42
N LEU A 249 -31.27 31.15 9.89
CA LEU A 249 -30.07 31.97 9.96
C LEU A 249 -29.64 32.28 11.40
N SER A 250 -30.59 32.67 12.26
CA SER A 250 -30.32 32.99 13.67
C SER A 250 -29.71 31.81 14.44
N ARG A 251 -30.14 30.58 14.15
CA ARG A 251 -29.62 29.35 14.77
C ARG A 251 -28.23 28.96 14.24
N LEU A 252 -27.94 29.23 12.96
CA LEU A 252 -26.64 28.96 12.33
C LEU A 252 -25.54 29.96 12.76
N GLN A 253 -25.91 31.19 13.13
CA GLN A 253 -24.95 32.24 13.49
C GLN A 253 -24.14 31.95 14.77
N GLY A 254 -24.67 31.13 15.69
CA GLY A 254 -24.04 30.81 16.98
C GLY A 254 -22.89 29.80 16.96
N LEU A 255 -22.45 29.31 15.79
CA LEU A 255 -21.35 28.35 15.69
C LEU A 255 -19.98 29.01 15.99
N THR A 256 -19.26 28.46 16.98
CA THR A 256 -17.92 28.92 17.38
C THR A 256 -16.91 27.77 17.34
N LEU A 257 -15.63 28.07 17.08
CA LEU A 257 -14.55 27.07 16.99
C LEU A 257 -13.92 26.71 18.36
N ASN A 258 -14.63 26.94 19.46
CA ASN A 258 -14.09 26.67 20.80
C ASN A 258 -14.12 25.17 21.13
N ASN A 259 -13.15 24.71 21.94
CA ASN A 259 -13.08 23.34 22.47
C ASN A 259 -12.94 22.23 21.40
N ILE A 260 -12.22 22.49 20.32
CA ILE A 260 -11.89 21.47 19.31
C ILE A 260 -10.83 20.53 19.91
N GLN A 261 -11.25 19.32 20.29
CA GLN A 261 -10.37 18.26 20.78
C GLN A 261 -10.09 17.29 19.65
N ILE A 262 -8.88 17.34 19.09
CA ILE A 262 -8.54 16.52 17.93
C ILE A 262 -7.18 15.89 18.12
N THR A 263 -7.15 14.57 17.95
CA THR A 263 -5.93 13.81 17.74
C THR A 263 -5.72 13.59 16.25
N ASN A 264 -4.74 14.28 15.67
CA ASN A 264 -4.26 13.94 14.33
C ASN A 264 -3.78 12.48 14.34
N ILE A 265 -4.29 11.68 13.42
CA ILE A 265 -3.85 10.30 13.28
C ILE A 265 -2.53 10.32 12.51
N ALA A 266 -1.42 10.09 13.20
CA ALA A 266 -0.09 10.07 12.58
C ALA A 266 0.11 8.90 11.60
N THR A 267 -0.76 7.88 11.63
CA THR A 267 -0.68 6.70 10.77
C THR A 267 -1.88 6.58 9.82
N PRO A 268 -1.68 6.15 8.57
CA PRO A 268 -2.77 5.86 7.65
C PRO A 268 -3.76 4.86 8.25
N ARG A 269 -5.07 5.14 8.14
CA ARG A 269 -6.13 4.22 8.56
C ARG A 269 -7.16 4.05 7.47
N THR A 270 -7.73 2.85 7.39
CA THR A 270 -8.84 2.56 6.50
C THR A 270 -10.14 2.83 7.25
N TYR A 271 -10.98 3.70 6.70
CA TYR A 271 -12.31 4.01 7.21
C TYR A 271 -13.35 3.62 6.17
N LYS A 272 -14.52 3.15 6.60
CA LYS A 272 -15.63 2.86 5.67
C LYS A 272 -16.37 4.17 5.40
N ILE A 273 -16.32 4.69 4.18
CA ILE A 273 -17.01 5.93 3.79
C ILE A 273 -17.78 5.65 2.50
N CYS A 274 -19.03 6.07 2.43
CA CYS A 274 -19.91 5.72 1.30
C CYS A 274 -19.99 4.22 1.06
N GLY A 275 -20.01 3.44 2.14
CA GLY A 275 -20.03 1.98 2.12
C GLY A 275 -18.90 1.29 1.34
N ALA A 276 -17.77 1.98 1.16
CA ALA A 276 -16.53 1.42 0.63
C ALA A 276 -15.34 1.75 1.57
N PRO A 277 -14.37 0.84 1.72
CA PRO A 277 -13.16 1.14 2.48
C PRO A 277 -12.34 2.22 1.74
N LEU A 278 -11.99 3.29 2.45
CA LEU A 278 -11.16 4.38 1.95
C LEU A 278 -9.99 4.60 2.90
N GLN A 279 -8.78 4.63 2.35
CA GLN A 279 -7.58 4.93 3.12
C GLN A 279 -7.49 6.44 3.32
N LEU A 280 -7.39 6.85 4.59
CA LEU A 280 -7.26 8.23 5.01
C LEU A 280 -5.83 8.50 5.45
N LEU A 281 -5.31 9.64 5.02
CA LEU A 281 -4.00 10.17 5.38
C LEU A 281 -4.18 11.47 6.14
N ALA A 282 -3.25 11.75 7.06
CA ALA A 282 -3.20 13.03 7.74
C ALA A 282 -2.95 14.15 6.70
N PRO A 283 -3.68 15.27 6.77
CA PRO A 283 -3.43 16.40 5.88
C PRO A 283 -2.02 16.94 6.14
N ASN A 284 -1.29 17.23 5.08
CA ASN A 284 0.00 17.90 5.21
C ASN A 284 -0.20 19.39 5.55
N ASN A 285 0.88 20.11 5.90
CA ASN A 285 0.80 21.53 6.27
C ASN A 285 0.25 22.45 5.16
N ASN A 286 0.24 21.98 3.90
CA ASN A 286 -0.25 22.73 2.74
C ASN A 286 -1.72 22.40 2.41
N GLU A 287 -2.27 21.33 2.98
CA GLU A 287 -3.65 20.88 2.82
C GLU A 287 -4.48 21.36 4.01
N GLN A 288 -4.47 22.68 4.22
CA GLN A 288 -5.27 23.34 5.24
C GLN A 288 -6.52 23.96 4.63
N LEU A 289 -7.65 23.81 5.31
CA LEU A 289 -8.94 24.30 4.87
C LEU A 289 -9.40 25.41 5.83
N ASN A 290 -9.37 26.65 5.37
CA ASN A 290 -9.88 27.81 6.11
C ASN A 290 -11.12 28.33 5.39
N LEU A 291 -12.31 27.96 5.88
CA LEU A 291 -13.56 28.32 5.23
C LEU A 291 -14.72 28.49 6.23
N ASP A 292 -15.75 29.20 5.77
CA ASP A 292 -17.02 29.38 6.46
C ASP A 292 -18.12 29.25 5.39
N TRP A 293 -18.73 28.08 5.30
CA TRP A 293 -19.68 27.71 4.26
C TRP A 293 -21.05 27.34 4.83
N LYS A 294 -22.09 27.72 4.12
CA LYS A 294 -23.44 27.19 4.25
C LYS A 294 -23.56 25.97 3.34
N LEU A 295 -24.05 24.87 3.88
CA LEU A 295 -24.29 23.61 3.19
C LEU A 295 -25.79 23.30 3.19
N ASP A 296 -26.32 22.83 2.06
CA ASP A 296 -27.70 22.39 1.90
C ASP A 296 -27.73 21.00 1.23
N TRP A 297 -28.45 20.05 1.81
CA TRP A 297 -28.66 18.73 1.22
C TRP A 297 -30.00 18.13 1.64
N THR A 298 -30.37 17.01 1.02
CA THR A 298 -31.59 16.26 1.36
C THR A 298 -31.25 14.84 1.77
N HIS A 299 -31.92 14.33 2.80
CA HIS A 299 -31.82 12.93 3.21
C HIS A 299 -33.19 12.43 3.67
N GLY A 300 -33.63 11.28 3.15
CA GLY A 300 -34.96 10.72 3.46
C GLY A 300 -36.13 11.66 3.15
N GLY A 301 -35.99 12.53 2.15
CA GLY A 301 -37.01 13.53 1.78
C GLY A 301 -37.06 14.77 2.68
N SER A 302 -36.22 14.86 3.71
CA SER A 302 -36.09 16.03 4.58
C SER A 302 -34.90 16.90 4.15
N ALA A 303 -35.05 18.22 4.23
CA ALA A 303 -34.00 19.18 3.94
C ALA A 303 -33.13 19.44 5.17
N TYR A 304 -31.82 19.41 4.99
CA TYR A 304 -30.81 19.69 6.00
C TYR A 304 -30.05 20.94 5.58
N VAL A 305 -29.80 21.81 6.56
CA VAL A 305 -29.02 23.04 6.35
C VAL A 305 -27.95 23.10 7.42
N ALA A 306 -26.70 23.25 7.01
CA ALA A 306 -25.60 23.37 7.94
C ALA A 306 -24.73 24.60 7.68
N ARG A 307 -24.00 25.01 8.72
CA ARG A 307 -22.85 25.89 8.60
C ARG A 307 -21.61 25.10 8.97
N LEU A 308 -20.68 25.01 8.04
CA LEU A 308 -19.38 24.40 8.23
C LEU A 308 -18.34 25.50 8.36
N LYS A 309 -17.64 25.52 9.50
CA LYS A 309 -16.53 26.44 9.74
C LYS A 309 -15.26 25.64 10.02
N MET A 310 -14.24 25.85 9.20
CA MET A 310 -12.96 25.14 9.27
C MET A 310 -11.82 26.12 9.48
N GLN A 311 -10.85 25.72 10.29
CA GLN A 311 -9.58 26.40 10.50
C GLN A 311 -8.45 25.35 10.49
N GLY A 312 -7.60 25.39 9.46
CA GLY A 312 -6.54 24.41 9.27
C GLY A 312 -7.09 23.02 8.95
N SER A 313 -6.71 22.02 9.74
CA SER A 313 -7.16 20.63 9.59
C SER A 313 -8.45 20.31 10.34
N SER A 314 -9.06 21.28 11.03
CA SER A 314 -10.11 21.05 12.00
C SER A 314 -11.19 22.11 11.99
N GLY A 315 -12.40 21.77 12.42
CA GLY A 315 -13.49 22.74 12.48
C GLY A 315 -14.70 22.25 13.24
N LYS A 316 -15.81 22.97 13.08
CA LYS A 316 -17.12 22.54 13.54
C LYS A 316 -18.14 22.67 12.43
N MET A 317 -19.14 21.79 12.48
CA MET A 317 -20.33 21.91 11.68
C MET A 317 -21.54 22.02 12.60
N ARG A 318 -22.43 22.97 12.31
CA ARG A 318 -23.74 23.08 12.93
C ARG A 318 -24.79 22.70 11.92
N THR A 319 -25.57 21.67 12.18
CA THR A 319 -26.62 21.19 11.28
C THR A 319 -28.00 21.40 11.89
N LEU A 320 -28.94 21.88 11.06
CA LEU A 320 -30.36 21.96 11.37
C LEU A 320 -31.14 20.98 10.51
N TYR A 321 -32.10 20.31 11.14
CA TYR A 321 -32.96 19.34 10.48
C TYR A 321 -34.36 19.30 11.12
N PRO A 322 -35.40 18.88 10.37
CA PRO A 322 -36.76 18.77 10.89
C PRO A 322 -36.87 17.73 12.00
N ASN A 323 -37.58 18.07 13.08
CA ASN A 323 -37.80 17.16 14.20
C ASN A 323 -39.03 16.23 14.04
N GLY A 324 -39.69 16.28 12.88
CA GLY A 324 -40.91 15.51 12.59
C GLY A 324 -42.21 16.06 13.21
N GLN A 325 -42.13 17.07 14.08
CA GLN A 325 -43.27 17.71 14.78
C GLN A 325 -43.50 19.17 14.33
N GLY A 326 -42.91 19.58 13.20
CA GLY A 326 -42.98 20.95 12.68
C GLY A 326 -41.95 21.93 13.26
N GLY A 327 -41.02 21.45 14.10
CA GLY A 327 -39.88 22.21 14.61
C GLY A 327 -38.54 21.80 13.97
N LEU A 328 -37.47 22.47 14.39
CA LEU A 328 -36.10 22.22 13.93
C LEU A 328 -35.24 21.79 15.12
N ASN A 329 -34.50 20.70 14.95
CA ASN A 329 -33.40 20.34 15.85
C ASN A 329 -32.11 21.02 15.38
N THR A 330 -31.14 21.16 16.28
CA THR A 330 -29.84 21.77 15.98
C THR A 330 -28.74 20.98 16.68
N VAL A 331 -27.76 20.52 15.92
CA VAL A 331 -26.63 19.71 16.39
C VAL A 331 -25.32 20.38 16.00
N ASP A 332 -24.37 20.40 16.93
CA ASP A 332 -22.97 20.77 16.69
C ASP A 332 -22.10 19.52 16.68
N GLU A 333 -21.26 19.38 15.67
CA GLU A 333 -20.26 18.31 15.60
C GLU A 333 -18.87 18.87 15.30
N THR A 334 -17.85 18.08 15.63
CA THR A 334 -16.45 18.41 15.34
C THR A 334 -16.06 17.81 14.00
N MET A 335 -15.48 18.62 13.12
CA MET A 335 -15.05 18.18 11.79
C MET A 335 -13.53 18.08 11.73
N GLN A 336 -13.03 17.01 11.12
CA GLN A 336 -11.61 16.80 10.91
C GLN A 336 -11.30 16.51 9.44
N LEU A 337 -10.28 17.17 8.92
CA LEU A 337 -9.79 17.03 7.55
C LEU A 337 -8.81 15.87 7.42
N TYR A 338 -8.97 15.13 6.33
CA TYR A 338 -8.10 14.06 5.85
C TYR A 338 -7.95 14.14 4.34
N THR A 339 -6.92 13.48 3.82
CA THR A 339 -6.73 13.29 2.38
C THR A 339 -6.89 11.83 1.98
N SER A 340 -7.38 11.61 0.77
CA SER A 340 -7.66 10.28 0.23
C SER A 340 -7.51 10.25 -1.29
N ALA A 341 -7.48 9.05 -1.88
CA ALA A 341 -7.53 8.87 -3.33
C ALA A 341 -8.83 9.41 -3.98
N ARG A 342 -9.88 9.66 -3.18
CA ARG A 342 -11.16 10.21 -3.64
C ARG A 342 -11.28 11.72 -3.38
N GLY A 343 -10.20 12.41 -3.03
CA GLY A 343 -10.21 13.85 -2.70
C GLY A 343 -10.07 14.11 -1.20
N LEU A 344 -10.48 15.30 -0.77
CA LEU A 344 -10.48 15.70 0.62
C LEU A 344 -11.67 15.08 1.34
N VAL A 345 -11.47 14.64 2.58
CA VAL A 345 -12.49 14.00 3.40
C VAL A 345 -12.61 14.77 4.70
N LEU A 346 -13.81 15.22 5.04
CA LEU A 346 -14.14 15.75 6.36
C LEU A 346 -14.95 14.69 7.11
N LEU A 347 -14.41 14.24 8.24
CA LEU A 347 -15.10 13.32 9.14
C LEU A 347 -15.70 14.10 10.32
N GLY A 348 -16.97 13.89 10.57
CA GLY A 348 -17.70 14.39 11.73
C GLY A 348 -17.51 13.50 12.96
N PHE A 349 -17.44 14.11 14.14
CA PHE A 349 -17.29 13.43 15.42
C PHE A 349 -18.15 14.10 16.50
N ASN A 350 -18.67 13.26 17.40
CA ASN A 350 -19.34 13.66 18.64
C ASN A 350 -20.41 14.75 18.45
N PRO A 351 -21.54 14.41 17.78
CA PRO A 351 -22.66 15.33 17.63
C PRO A 351 -23.25 15.65 19.01
N ILE A 352 -23.41 16.94 19.31
CA ILE A 352 -23.97 17.48 20.55
C ILE A 352 -25.20 18.30 20.20
N ASP A 353 -26.34 17.99 20.82
CA ASP A 353 -27.57 18.77 20.65
C ASP A 353 -27.38 20.16 21.30
N VAL A 354 -27.59 21.23 20.52
CA VAL A 354 -27.32 22.61 20.97
C VAL A 354 -28.25 23.04 22.11
N ASP A 355 -29.49 22.56 22.10
CA ASP A 355 -30.49 22.94 23.11
C ASP A 355 -30.26 22.20 24.46
N THR A 356 -29.79 20.95 24.44
CA THR A 356 -29.62 20.12 25.65
C THR A 356 -28.17 20.04 26.15
N GLN A 357 -27.20 20.41 25.30
CA GLN A 357 -25.76 20.26 25.55
C GLN A 357 -25.33 18.81 25.84
N GLN A 358 -26.12 17.83 25.40
CA GLN A 358 -25.82 16.40 25.53
C GLN A 358 -25.46 15.79 24.18
N SER A 359 -24.73 14.67 24.20
CA SER A 359 -24.46 13.89 22.98
C SER A 359 -25.77 13.48 22.32
N SER A 360 -25.91 13.78 21.04
CA SER A 360 -27.11 13.45 20.28
C SER A 360 -27.20 11.93 20.10
N GLN A 361 -28.34 11.36 20.46
CA GLN A 361 -28.66 9.94 20.28
C GLN A 361 -29.42 9.69 18.96
N THR A 362 -29.88 10.76 18.31
CA THR A 362 -30.74 10.69 17.12
C THR A 362 -30.04 11.16 15.86
N TYR A 363 -28.88 11.78 15.98
CA TYR A 363 -28.10 12.30 14.88
C TYR A 363 -26.79 11.52 14.75
N SER A 364 -26.55 10.98 13.55
CA SER A 364 -25.27 10.34 13.20
C SER A 364 -24.30 11.40 12.67
N PRO A 365 -23.00 11.33 12.99
CA PRO A 365 -22.03 12.29 12.46
C PRO A 365 -21.95 12.27 10.93
N ASP A 366 -21.77 13.44 10.32
CA ASP A 366 -21.70 13.56 8.86
C ASP A 366 -20.29 13.28 8.31
N ASN A 367 -20.22 12.67 7.13
CA ASN A 367 -18.97 12.44 6.41
C ASN A 367 -19.05 13.10 5.04
N LEU A 368 -18.24 14.14 4.83
CA LEU A 368 -18.20 14.90 3.59
C LEU A 368 -16.99 14.52 2.76
N ILE A 369 -17.22 14.26 1.47
CA ILE A 369 -16.16 14.09 0.48
C ILE A 369 -16.19 15.31 -0.43
N ILE A 370 -15.07 16.03 -0.51
CA ILE A 370 -14.86 17.19 -1.37
C ILE A 370 -13.94 16.79 -2.51
N ARG A 371 -14.42 16.97 -3.75
CA ARG A 371 -13.72 16.58 -4.96
C ARG A 371 -13.62 17.76 -5.91
N GLN A 372 -12.43 17.92 -6.48
CA GLN A 372 -12.25 18.73 -7.68
C GLN A 372 -12.34 17.81 -8.88
N GLU A 373 -13.31 18.06 -9.75
CA GLU A 373 -13.52 17.30 -10.97
C GLU A 373 -12.60 17.82 -12.10
N LEU A 374 -12.49 17.04 -13.18
CA LEU A 374 -11.60 17.37 -14.32
C LEU A 374 -11.99 18.66 -15.05
N ASP A 375 -13.23 19.10 -14.91
CA ASP A 375 -13.75 20.38 -15.42
C ASP A 375 -13.48 21.55 -14.46
N SER A 376 -12.68 21.33 -13.41
CA SER A 376 -12.40 22.28 -12.33
C SER A 376 -13.61 22.62 -11.43
N SER A 377 -14.76 21.98 -11.62
CA SER A 377 -15.88 22.11 -10.69
C SER A 377 -15.55 21.43 -9.35
N THR A 378 -16.09 21.97 -8.26
CA THR A 378 -15.97 21.36 -6.93
C THR A 378 -17.30 20.71 -6.56
N THR A 379 -17.26 19.43 -6.21
CA THR A 379 -18.43 18.68 -5.76
C THR A 379 -18.25 18.28 -4.30
N ILE A 380 -19.33 18.36 -3.53
CA ILE A 380 -19.38 17.90 -2.14
C ILE A 380 -20.48 16.86 -2.03
N ILE A 381 -20.15 15.72 -1.42
CA ILE A 381 -21.09 14.63 -1.19
C ILE A 381 -21.09 14.32 0.29
N ASN A 382 -22.28 14.32 0.91
CA ASN A 382 -22.50 13.79 2.26
C ASN A 382 -22.95 12.34 2.15
N CYS A 383 -22.41 11.46 2.97
CA CYS A 383 -22.53 10.04 2.74
C CYS A 383 -22.42 9.19 4.00
N ASP A 384 -23.29 8.19 4.13
CA ASP A 384 -23.24 7.24 5.25
C ASP A 384 -22.46 5.95 4.93
N ASP A 385 -22.26 5.12 5.95
CA ASP A 385 -21.58 3.83 5.86
C ASP A 385 -22.35 2.77 5.06
N ASN A 386 -23.61 3.05 4.72
CA ASN A 386 -24.55 2.18 4.02
C ASN A 386 -24.72 2.55 2.54
N ARG A 387 -23.84 3.41 2.00
CA ARG A 387 -23.84 3.91 0.61
C ARG A 387 -25.00 4.85 0.27
N ASN A 388 -25.71 5.39 1.26
CA ASN A 388 -26.65 6.46 0.99
C ASN A 388 -25.87 7.77 0.91
N SER A 389 -25.89 8.39 -0.27
CA SER A 389 -25.16 9.61 -0.55
C SER A 389 -26.09 10.70 -1.06
N SER A 390 -25.87 11.93 -0.59
CA SER A 390 -26.59 13.11 -1.03
C SER A 390 -25.60 14.16 -1.52
N SER A 391 -25.90 14.75 -2.68
CA SER A 391 -25.15 15.90 -3.18
C SER A 391 -25.39 17.10 -2.25
N VAL A 392 -24.33 17.81 -1.92
CA VAL A 392 -24.36 18.98 -1.04
C VAL A 392 -24.14 20.23 -1.88
N ILE A 393 -25.10 21.14 -1.81
CA ILE A 393 -24.95 22.51 -2.34
C ILE A 393 -24.20 23.31 -1.29
N PHE A 394 -23.17 24.05 -1.68
CA PHE A 394 -22.38 24.87 -0.77
C PHE A 394 -22.26 26.30 -1.26
N THR A 395 -22.31 27.25 -0.32
CA THR A 395 -22.17 28.68 -0.59
C THR A 395 -21.39 29.35 0.55
N PRO A 396 -20.64 30.44 0.33
CA PRO A 396 -20.01 31.19 1.41
C PRO A 396 -21.02 31.66 2.45
N PHE A 397 -20.78 31.39 3.73
CA PHE A 397 -21.64 31.84 4.82
C PHE A 397 -21.40 33.34 5.06
N GLY A 398 -22.43 34.16 4.94
CA GLY A 398 -22.37 35.62 5.17
C GLY A 398 -22.42 36.50 3.92
N ASN A 399 -22.35 35.92 2.71
CA ASN A 399 -22.65 36.64 1.47
C ASN A 399 -24.14 36.52 1.14
N THR A 400 -24.97 37.28 1.84
CA THR A 400 -26.28 37.66 1.32
C THR A 400 -26.06 38.79 0.31
N GLN A 401 -25.92 38.44 -0.96
CA GLN A 401 -26.32 39.35 -2.03
C GLN A 401 -27.73 38.99 -2.46
#